data_AF-A0A9D6U4T2-F1
#
_entry.id   AF-A0A9D6U4T2-F1
#
_cell.length_a   1.000
_cell.length_b   1.000
_cell.length_c   1.000
_cell.angle_alpha   90.00
_cell.angle_beta   90.00
_cell.angle_gamma   90.00
#
_symmetry.space_group_name_H-M   'P 1'
#
loop_
_entity.id
_entity.type
_entity.pdbx_description
1 polymer ?
#
loop_
_entity_poly.entity_id
_entity_poly.type
_entity_poly.pdbx_seq_one_letter_code
_entity_poly.pdbx_strand_id
1 'polypeptide(L)'
;AQDQKQRRAFIVFGLVNFKSFFEARDAAERLRKENPKLYPYFDVCYQRYESMKPEYRANMVKLALMINEELRAIVGEFNRKLGGDSQVRLEYSDALATVDLSDVECIHRIDAWHPSSKGHSVLAEAAFGALRPSLNFLGIVPLQKNTDSR
;
A
#
# COMPACT_ATOMS: atom_id res chain seq x y z
N ALA A 1 17.84 27.76 26.73
CA ALA A 1 16.74 26.96 26.18
C ALA A 1 17.32 25.61 25.80
N GLN A 2 16.82 24.53 26.40
CA GLN A 2 17.31 23.18 26.10
C GLN A 2 16.86 22.85 24.67
N ASP A 3 17.81 22.50 23.79
CA ASP A 3 17.53 21.95 22.46
C ASP A 3 16.66 20.70 22.61
N GLN A 4 15.34 20.84 22.52
CA GLN A 4 14.45 19.71 22.37
C GLN A 4 14.73 19.13 20.99
N LYS A 5 15.62 18.13 20.94
CA LYS A 5 15.89 17.38 19.72
C LYS A 5 14.56 16.89 19.13
N GLN A 6 14.28 17.35 17.91
CA GLN A 6 13.04 17.14 17.18
C GLN A 6 12.78 15.64 16.94
N ARG A 7 11.57 15.16 17.29
CA ARG A 7 11.13 13.79 16.97
C ARG A 7 10.95 13.62 15.46
N ARG A 8 11.29 12.45 14.93
CA ARG A 8 11.17 12.10 13.50
C ARG A 8 10.49 10.76 13.33
N ALA A 9 9.47 10.70 12.48
CA ALA A 9 8.77 9.48 12.12
C ALA A 9 8.92 9.23 10.62
N PHE A 10 9.21 7.98 10.27
CA PHE A 10 9.28 7.49 8.89
C PHE A 10 8.30 6.35 8.76
N ILE A 11 7.50 6.34 7.68
CA ILE A 11 6.53 5.27 7.42
C ILE A 11 6.99 4.48 6.21
N VAL A 12 7.06 3.16 6.39
CA VAL A 12 7.32 2.18 5.34
C VAL A 12 5.99 1.53 5.01
N PHE A 13 5.41 1.91 3.87
CA PHE A 13 4.23 1.24 3.36
C PHE A 13 4.63 -0.07 2.67
N GLY A 14 3.89 -1.15 2.98
CA GLY A 14 3.98 -2.39 2.24
C GLY A 14 3.60 -2.20 0.76
N LEU A 15 4.07 -3.13 -0.08
CA LEU A 15 3.65 -3.23 -1.47
C LEU A 15 2.14 -3.38 -1.58
N VAL A 16 1.59 -2.75 -2.60
CA VAL A 16 0.14 -2.68 -2.87
C VAL A 16 -0.49 -4.07 -2.97
N ASN A 17 -1.79 -4.15 -2.67
CA ASN A 17 -2.57 -5.38 -2.69
C ASN A 17 -2.69 -5.98 -4.12
N PHE A 18 -1.68 -6.74 -4.53
CA PHE A 18 -1.62 -7.39 -5.85
C PHE A 18 -2.81 -8.30 -6.11
N LYS A 19 -3.37 -8.95 -5.08
CA LYS A 19 -4.54 -9.81 -5.25
C LYS A 19 -5.73 -9.01 -5.77
N SER A 20 -6.12 -7.95 -5.04
CA SER A 20 -7.24 -7.09 -5.46
C SER A 20 -6.94 -6.39 -6.80
N PHE A 21 -5.70 -5.95 -7.01
CA PHE A 21 -5.28 -5.38 -8.29
C PHE A 21 -5.51 -6.36 -9.47
N PHE A 22 -5.17 -7.64 -9.31
CA PHE A 22 -5.37 -8.64 -10.36
C PHE A 22 -6.86 -8.94 -10.60
N GLU A 23 -7.71 -8.86 -9.59
CA GLU A 23 -9.17 -8.99 -9.74
C GLU A 23 -9.74 -7.86 -10.61
N ALA A 24 -9.31 -6.61 -10.41
CA ALA A 24 -9.65 -5.50 -11.29
C ALA A 24 -9.13 -5.72 -12.71
N ARG A 25 -7.91 -6.23 -12.85
CA ARG A 25 -7.31 -6.51 -14.17
C ARG A 25 -8.04 -7.63 -14.92
N ASP A 26 -8.54 -8.65 -14.23
CA ASP A 26 -9.39 -9.69 -14.81
C ASP A 26 -10.73 -9.13 -15.29
N ALA A 27 -11.32 -8.20 -14.53
CA ALA A 27 -12.51 -7.48 -14.99
C ALA A 27 -12.24 -6.64 -16.25
N ALA A 28 -11.12 -5.91 -16.32
CA ALA A 28 -10.74 -5.17 -17.52
C ALA A 28 -10.52 -6.08 -18.73
N GLU A 29 -9.91 -7.25 -18.54
CA GLU A 29 -9.72 -8.22 -19.63
C GLU A 29 -11.07 -8.73 -20.18
N ARG A 30 -12.03 -9.03 -19.29
CA ARG A 30 -13.39 -9.44 -19.70
C ARG A 30 -14.11 -8.33 -20.47
N LEU A 31 -14.08 -7.10 -19.97
CA LEU A 31 -14.68 -5.94 -20.66
C LEU A 31 -14.04 -5.70 -22.03
N ARG A 32 -12.72 -5.89 -22.15
CA ARG A 32 -12.03 -5.78 -23.44
C ARG A 32 -12.44 -6.89 -24.42
N LYS A 33 -12.68 -8.12 -23.95
CA LYS A 33 -13.17 -9.22 -24.80
C LYS A 33 -14.55 -8.89 -25.40
N GLU A 34 -15.39 -8.17 -24.65
CA GLU A 34 -16.69 -7.69 -25.11
C GLU A 34 -16.58 -6.45 -26.03
N ASN A 35 -15.67 -5.52 -25.71
CA ASN A 35 -15.40 -4.33 -26.49
C ASN A 35 -13.89 -4.09 -26.66
N PRO A 36 -13.29 -4.50 -27.79
CA PRO A 36 -11.86 -4.36 -28.04
C PRO A 36 -11.31 -2.92 -28.04
N LYS A 37 -12.18 -1.90 -28.06
CA LYS A 37 -11.77 -0.48 -27.95
C LYS A 37 -11.41 -0.08 -26.51
N LEU A 38 -11.85 -0.85 -25.50
CA LEU A 38 -11.50 -0.62 -24.10
C LEU A 38 -10.10 -1.16 -23.82
N TYR A 39 -9.34 -0.44 -22.99
CA TYR A 39 -7.96 -0.81 -22.62
C TYR A 39 -7.06 -1.10 -23.84
N PRO A 40 -6.87 -0.13 -24.75
CA PRO A 40 -6.17 -0.34 -26.02
C PRO A 40 -4.73 -0.85 -25.87
N TYR A 41 -4.08 -0.61 -24.72
CA TYR A 41 -2.72 -1.08 -24.44
C TYR A 41 -2.66 -2.22 -23.42
N PHE A 42 -3.77 -2.93 -23.19
CA PHE A 42 -3.81 -4.06 -22.27
C PHE A 42 -2.71 -5.10 -22.56
N ASP A 43 -2.54 -5.48 -23.83
CA ASP A 43 -1.58 -6.52 -24.25
C ASP A 43 -0.13 -6.02 -24.19
N VAL A 44 0.11 -4.70 -24.30
CA VAL A 44 1.45 -4.12 -24.17
C VAL A 44 2.03 -4.41 -22.78
N CYS A 45 1.19 -4.43 -21.74
CA CYS A 45 1.63 -4.82 -20.40
C CYS A 45 2.12 -6.28 -20.36
N TYR A 46 1.45 -7.22 -21.02
CA TYR A 46 1.92 -8.62 -21.07
C TYR A 46 3.18 -8.78 -21.91
N GLN A 47 3.36 -7.97 -22.95
CA GLN A 47 4.59 -7.98 -23.75
C GLN A 47 5.81 -7.44 -22.98
N ARG A 48 5.59 -6.46 -22.11
CA ARG A 48 6.67 -5.81 -21.33
C ARG A 48 6.95 -6.49 -20.00
N TYR A 49 5.93 -7.05 -19.37
CA TYR A 49 5.99 -7.61 -18.04
C TYR A 49 5.47 -9.04 -18.06
N GLU A 50 6.37 -9.99 -18.33
CA GLU A 50 6.03 -11.41 -18.38
C GLU A 50 5.31 -11.86 -17.10
N SER A 51 5.77 -11.38 -15.94
CA SER A 51 5.19 -11.67 -14.62
C SER A 51 3.74 -11.22 -14.43
N MET A 52 3.20 -10.41 -15.35
CA MET A 52 1.82 -9.92 -15.31
C MET A 52 0.82 -10.89 -15.94
N LYS A 53 1.30 -11.85 -16.74
CA LYS A 53 0.42 -12.83 -17.39
C LYS A 53 -0.28 -13.71 -16.35
N PRO A 54 -1.53 -14.15 -16.61
CA PRO A 54 -2.36 -14.88 -15.65
C PRO A 54 -1.65 -16.04 -14.94
N GLU A 55 -0.85 -16.82 -15.67
CA GLU A 55 -0.10 -17.98 -15.19
C GLU A 55 0.95 -17.64 -14.11
N TYR A 56 1.40 -16.39 -14.00
CA TYR A 56 2.42 -15.96 -13.03
C TYR A 56 1.85 -15.15 -11.86
N ARG A 57 0.59 -14.71 -11.92
CA ARG A 57 0.01 -13.77 -10.95
C ARG A 57 -0.01 -14.32 -9.52
N ALA A 58 -0.30 -15.61 -9.35
CA ALA A 58 -0.28 -16.24 -8.03
C ALA A 58 1.11 -16.14 -7.37
N ASN A 59 2.18 -16.29 -8.15
CA ASN A 59 3.55 -16.13 -7.67
C ASN A 59 3.86 -14.66 -7.35
N MET A 60 3.34 -13.71 -8.14
CA MET A 60 3.48 -12.28 -7.84
C MET A 60 2.77 -11.87 -6.55
N VAL A 61 1.56 -12.39 -6.30
CA VAL A 61 0.86 -12.19 -5.02
C VAL A 61 1.69 -12.76 -3.87
N LYS A 62 2.19 -13.99 -4.00
CA LYS A 62 3.04 -14.62 -2.98
C LYS A 62 4.31 -13.80 -2.71
N LEU A 63 4.98 -13.33 -3.76
CA LEU A 63 6.19 -12.51 -3.65
C LEU A 63 5.91 -11.19 -2.93
N ALA A 64 4.81 -10.50 -3.27
CA ALA A 64 4.42 -9.27 -2.59
C ALA A 64 4.17 -9.49 -1.09
N LEU A 65 3.51 -10.60 -0.72
CA LEU A 65 3.29 -10.97 0.67
C LEU A 65 4.61 -11.25 1.41
N MET A 66 5.53 -11.99 0.78
CA MET A 66 6.85 -12.26 1.36
C MET A 66 7.65 -10.98 1.60
N ILE A 67 7.66 -10.05 0.64
CA ILE A 67 8.32 -8.75 0.78
C ILE A 67 7.70 -7.94 1.92
N ASN A 68 6.37 -7.92 2.03
CA ASN A 68 5.66 -7.17 3.06
C ASN A 68 5.96 -7.68 4.47
N GLU A 69 6.01 -9.00 4.66
CA GLU A 69 6.40 -9.59 5.94
C GLU A 69 7.87 -9.30 6.28
N GLU A 70 8.78 -9.36 5.31
CA GLU A 70 10.18 -9.01 5.52
C GLU A 70 10.36 -7.51 5.87
N LEU A 71 9.65 -6.61 5.17
CA LEU A 71 9.64 -5.18 5.51
C LEU A 71 9.15 -4.94 6.94
N ARG A 72 8.06 -5.61 7.35
CA ARG A 72 7.54 -5.54 8.72
C ARG A 72 8.58 -6.04 9.73
N ALA A 73 9.25 -7.15 9.44
CA ALA A 73 10.27 -7.73 10.31
C ALA A 73 11.48 -6.79 10.48
N ILE A 74 11.99 -6.24 9.38
CA ILE A 74 13.12 -5.28 9.36
C ILE A 74 12.77 -4.03 10.18
N VAL A 75 11.58 -3.47 10.00
CA VAL A 75 11.12 -2.32 10.80
C VAL A 75 11.05 -2.68 12.29
N GLY A 76 10.52 -3.86 12.62
CA GLY A 76 10.45 -4.35 13.99
C GLY A 76 11.83 -4.52 14.62
N GLU A 77 12.79 -5.11 13.91
CA GLU A 77 14.17 -5.27 14.37
C GLU A 77 14.87 -3.92 14.57
N PHE A 78 14.71 -3.01 13.61
CA PHE A 78 15.26 -1.66 13.70
C PHE A 78 14.79 -0.92 14.94
N ASN A 79 13.48 -0.95 15.23
CA ASN A 79 12.93 -0.30 16.42
C ASN A 79 13.41 -0.96 17.73
N ARG A 80 13.58 -2.30 17.76
CA ARG A 80 14.17 -2.99 18.92
C ARG A 80 15.60 -2.52 19.19
N LYS A 81 16.40 -2.30 18.15
CA LYS A 81 17.78 -1.80 18.27
C LYS A 81 17.84 -0.33 18.71
N LEU A 82 16.88 0.49 18.27
CA LEU A 82 16.80 1.89 18.68
C LEU A 82 16.40 2.08 20.15
N GLY A 83 15.53 1.22 20.67
CA GLY A 83 14.98 1.36 22.03
C GLY A 83 13.82 2.35 22.13
N GLY A 84 13.01 2.21 23.19
CA GLY A 84 11.73 2.93 23.35
C GLY A 84 11.85 4.45 23.54
N ASP A 85 12.99 4.94 24.03
CA ASP A 85 13.23 6.36 24.28
C ASP A 85 13.81 7.11 23.06
N SER A 86 13.94 6.42 21.92
CA SER A 86 14.44 7.01 20.68
C SER A 86 13.55 8.15 20.19
N GLN A 87 14.19 9.21 19.70
CA GLN A 87 13.52 10.34 19.04
C GLN A 87 13.20 10.06 17.58
N VAL A 88 13.65 8.90 17.07
CA VAL A 88 13.36 8.41 15.73
C VAL A 88 12.49 7.16 15.84
N ARG A 89 11.43 7.09 15.04
CA ARG A 89 10.59 5.90 14.87
C ARG A 89 10.46 5.55 13.39
N LEU A 90 10.66 4.28 13.09
CA LEU A 90 10.29 3.70 11.80
C LEU A 90 8.98 2.94 11.99
N GLU A 91 7.96 3.21 11.19
CA GLU A 91 6.65 2.57 11.30
C GLU A 91 6.40 1.76 10.03
N TYR A 92 6.02 0.49 10.19
CA TYR A 92 5.51 -0.29 9.06
C TYR A 92 3.99 -0.14 8.99
N SER A 93 3.45 0.06 7.79
CA SER A 93 2.01 0.06 7.55
C SER A 93 1.66 -0.89 6.40
N ASP A 94 0.69 -1.78 6.64
CA ASP A 94 0.07 -2.64 5.63
C ASP A 94 -1.17 -2.01 4.97
N ALA A 95 -1.40 -0.70 5.15
CA ALA A 95 -2.59 -0.04 4.61
C ALA A 95 -2.69 -0.18 3.08
N LEU A 96 -1.58 -0.02 2.36
CA LEU A 96 -1.56 -0.23 0.90
C LEU A 96 -1.63 -1.72 0.51
N ALA A 97 -1.15 -2.60 1.39
CA ALA A 97 -1.14 -4.04 1.16
C ALA A 97 -2.51 -4.69 1.39
N THR A 98 -3.42 -4.00 2.09
CA THR A 98 -4.73 -4.53 2.48
C THR A 98 -5.90 -3.76 1.87
N VAL A 99 -5.68 -2.54 1.35
CA VAL A 99 -6.72 -1.77 0.66
C VAL A 99 -7.27 -2.54 -0.55
N ASP A 100 -8.57 -2.41 -0.77
CA ASP A 100 -9.27 -3.06 -1.87
C ASP A 100 -9.15 -2.24 -3.16
N LEU A 101 -8.51 -2.82 -4.17
CA LEU A 101 -8.37 -2.27 -5.52
C LEU A 101 -9.10 -3.14 -6.56
N SER A 102 -10.01 -4.03 -6.15
CA SER A 102 -10.69 -5.02 -7.02
C SER A 102 -11.68 -4.40 -8.01
N ASP A 103 -12.09 -3.15 -7.78
CA ASP A 103 -12.91 -2.40 -8.73
C ASP A 103 -12.12 -2.07 -10.00
N VAL A 104 -12.69 -2.43 -11.17
CA VAL A 104 -12.09 -2.15 -12.47
C VAL A 104 -11.89 -0.65 -12.73
N GLU A 105 -12.67 0.22 -12.08
CA GLU A 105 -12.48 1.66 -12.16
C GLU A 105 -11.23 2.13 -11.40
N CYS A 106 -10.63 1.32 -10.52
CA CYS A 106 -9.38 1.64 -9.83
C CYS A 106 -8.14 1.53 -10.73
N ILE A 107 -8.25 0.92 -11.91
CA ILE A 107 -7.15 0.80 -12.88
C ILE A 107 -7.38 1.68 -14.11
N HIS A 108 -6.29 2.14 -14.71
CA HIS A 108 -6.34 3.13 -15.76
C HIS A 108 -6.94 2.55 -17.06
N ARG A 109 -7.89 3.27 -17.64
CA ARG A 109 -8.68 2.84 -18.82
C ARG A 109 -7.88 2.57 -20.09
N ILE A 110 -6.62 2.97 -20.13
CA ILE A 110 -5.75 2.82 -21.30
C ILE A 110 -4.95 1.51 -21.24
N ASP A 111 -4.35 1.19 -20.10
CA ASP A 111 -3.37 0.10 -19.96
C ASP A 111 -3.78 -1.01 -18.97
N ALA A 112 -4.87 -0.79 -18.20
CA ALA A 112 -5.33 -1.67 -17.14
C ALA A 112 -4.24 -1.97 -16.08
N TRP A 113 -3.24 -1.09 -15.94
CA TRP A 113 -2.06 -1.32 -15.12
C TRP A 113 -1.86 -0.23 -14.07
N HIS A 114 -1.71 1.02 -14.48
CA HIS A 114 -1.53 2.09 -13.50
C HIS A 114 -2.83 2.35 -12.75
N PRO A 115 -2.78 2.84 -11.50
CA PRO A 115 -3.97 3.32 -10.83
C PRO A 115 -4.66 4.41 -11.66
N SER A 116 -5.99 4.38 -11.71
CA SER A 116 -6.78 5.50 -12.20
C SER A 116 -6.82 6.63 -11.16
N SER A 117 -7.53 7.73 -11.44
CA SER A 117 -7.82 8.75 -10.42
C SER A 117 -8.56 8.18 -9.20
N LYS A 118 -9.49 7.22 -9.42
CA LYS A 118 -10.19 6.51 -8.34
C LYS A 118 -9.21 5.64 -7.55
N GLY A 119 -8.37 4.86 -8.24
CA GLY A 119 -7.34 4.03 -7.59
C GLY A 119 -6.36 4.86 -6.77
N HIS A 120 -5.92 6.01 -7.29
CA HIS A 120 -5.08 6.95 -6.54
C HIS A 120 -5.79 7.50 -5.30
N SER A 121 -7.09 7.80 -5.38
CA SER A 121 -7.86 8.30 -4.23
C SER A 121 -7.96 7.23 -3.13
N VAL A 122 -8.27 5.99 -3.50
CA VAL A 122 -8.31 4.84 -2.58
C VAL A 122 -6.96 4.61 -1.90
N LEU A 123 -5.87 4.62 -2.66
CA LEU A 123 -4.51 4.49 -2.11
C LEU A 123 -4.15 5.65 -1.18
N ALA A 124 -4.53 6.89 -1.54
CA ALA A 124 -4.24 8.07 -0.75
C ALA A 124 -5.01 8.07 0.58
N GLU A 125 -6.29 7.69 0.57
CA GLU A 125 -7.11 7.55 1.77
C GLU A 125 -6.52 6.50 2.73
N ALA A 126 -6.13 5.33 2.21
CA ALA A 126 -5.48 4.29 2.99
C ALA A 126 -4.14 4.78 3.59
N ALA A 127 -3.30 5.43 2.80
CA ALA A 127 -2.02 5.99 3.27
C ALA A 127 -2.24 7.07 4.33
N PHE A 128 -3.21 7.96 4.14
CA PHE A 128 -3.51 9.04 5.07
C PHE A 128 -4.07 8.51 6.40
N GLY A 129 -4.97 7.52 6.33
CA GLY A 129 -5.50 6.84 7.52
C GLY A 129 -4.42 6.17 8.38
N ALA A 130 -3.35 5.69 7.73
CA ALA A 130 -2.21 5.06 8.40
C ALA A 130 -1.26 6.05 9.10
N LEU A 131 -1.40 7.36 8.92
CA LEU A 131 -0.48 8.33 9.52
C LEU A 131 -0.64 8.46 11.05
N ARG A 132 -1.78 8.04 11.61
CA ARG A 132 -2.16 8.32 13.01
C ARG A 132 -1.10 7.89 14.04
N PRO A 133 -0.51 6.68 14.00
CA PRO A 133 0.53 6.29 14.95
C PRO A 133 1.77 7.21 14.91
N SER A 134 2.20 7.61 13.71
CA SER A 134 3.33 8.53 13.53
C SER A 134 3.00 9.95 13.98
N LEU A 135 1.80 10.45 13.70
CA LEU A 135 1.34 11.76 14.17
C LEU A 135 1.26 11.83 15.70
N ASN A 136 0.83 10.75 16.35
CA ASN A 136 0.83 10.63 17.81
C ASN A 136 2.27 10.66 18.36
N PHE A 137 3.19 9.92 17.75
CA PHE A 137 4.61 9.92 18.15
C PHE A 137 5.24 11.32 18.06
N LEU A 138 4.91 12.07 17.01
CA LEU A 138 5.35 13.45 16.80
C LEU A 138 4.67 14.46 17.72
N GLY A 139 3.62 14.07 18.46
CA GLY A 139 2.85 14.98 19.31
C GLY A 139 1.94 15.94 18.55
N ILE A 140 1.64 15.67 17.29
CA ILE A 140 0.76 16.48 16.44
C ILE A 140 -0.73 16.18 16.74
N VAL A 141 -1.04 14.91 16.98
CA VAL A 141 -2.40 14.47 17.34
C VAL A 141 -2.38 13.99 18.80
N PRO A 142 -3.27 14.49 19.67
CA PRO A 142 -3.36 14.02 21.04
C PRO A 142 -3.77 12.54 21.09
N LEU A 143 -3.14 11.76 21.98
CA LEU A 143 -3.75 10.51 22.43
C LEU A 143 -5.13 10.86 23.00
N GLN A 144 -6.20 10.34 22.41
CA GLN A 144 -7.43 10.14 23.18
C GLN A 144 -7.02 9.21 24.32
N LYS A 145 -6.75 9.78 25.49
CA LYS A 145 -6.74 9.00 26.72
C LYS A 145 -8.13 8.37 26.79
N ASN A 146 -8.20 7.04 26.72
CA ASN A 146 -9.40 6.34 27.14
C ASN A 146 -9.67 6.78 28.58
N THR A 147 -10.59 7.73 28.74
CA THR A 147 -11.27 7.97 30.01
C THR A 147 -12.38 6.95 30.09
N ASP A 148 -12.03 5.73 30.49
CA ASP A 148 -12.94 4.72 31.00
C ASP A 148 -12.10 3.76 31.86
N SER A 149 -12.41 3.41 33.10
CA SER A 149 -13.36 3.88 34.10
C SER A 149 -12.84 3.34 35.44
N ARG A 150 -13.07 4.09 36.53
CA ARG A 150 -12.85 3.65 37.92
C ARG A 150 -13.84 2.56 38.31
#